data_AF-A0A5B7BJA2-F1
#
_entry.id   AF-A0A5B7BJA2-F1
#
_cell.length_a   1.000
_cell.length_b   1.000
_cell.length_c   1.000
_cell.angle_alpha   90.00
_cell.angle_beta   90.00
_cell.angle_gamma   90.00
#
_symmetry.space_group_name_H-M   'P 1'
#
loop_
_entity.id
_entity.type
_entity.pdbx_description
1 polymer ?
#
loop_
_entity_poly.entity_id
_entity_poly.type
_entity_poly.pdbx_seq_one_letter_code
_entity_poly.pdbx_strand_id
1 'polypeptide(L)'
;MKFGEKISEKIWKKMVFGEKESGGKLKNKIGAFNQDMASRNTSSGLTNQASSSSGQWATSFPQCYCGLRAPLKTSYTLDNSGRRFFGCSNYNTGMKCQSFTWFDPPPCARGKEFDDLLLNKMMELRRKNEELHIKNKQLEEQNKLLRSQIATYKDKKLGQKFKMAFILFVLLGIAIWMGGSPCK
;
A
#
# COMPACT_ATOMS: atom_id res chain seq x y z
N MET A 1 12.65 -3.79 16.91
CA MET A 1 11.47 -4.68 16.88
C MET A 1 10.49 -4.17 17.94
N LYS A 2 9.34 -3.61 17.54
CA LYS A 2 8.41 -2.96 18.48
C LYS A 2 7.59 -4.04 19.20
N PHE A 3 7.79 -4.13 20.51
CA PHE A 3 7.02 -4.98 21.42
C PHE A 3 5.63 -4.38 21.65
N GLY A 4 4.59 -5.21 21.45
CA GLY A 4 3.32 -5.15 22.16
C GLY A 4 2.49 -3.88 22.02
N GLU A 5 1.81 -3.70 20.88
CA GLU A 5 0.64 -2.82 20.86
C GLU A 5 -0.48 -3.49 21.68
N LYS A 6 -0.94 -2.80 22.74
CA LYS A 6 -2.14 -3.18 23.50
C LYS A 6 -3.35 -3.02 22.58
N ILE A 7 -3.70 -4.10 21.87
CA ILE A 7 -4.97 -4.20 21.16
C ILE A 7 -6.10 -4.19 22.21
N SER A 8 -7.11 -3.35 22.04
CA SER A 8 -8.20 -3.23 23.02
C SER A 8 -8.93 -4.57 23.21
N GLU A 9 -9.43 -4.83 24.43
CA GLU A 9 -10.16 -6.07 24.76
C GLU A 9 -11.31 -6.35 23.76
N LYS A 10 -11.92 -5.29 23.22
CA LYS A 10 -12.97 -5.36 22.19
C LYS A 10 -12.46 -5.86 20.84
N ILE A 11 -11.36 -5.29 20.34
CA ILE A 11 -10.75 -5.71 19.08
C ILE A 11 -10.23 -7.15 19.21
N TRP A 12 -9.68 -7.49 20.39
CA TRP A 12 -9.18 -8.82 20.70
C TRP A 12 -10.28 -9.88 20.76
N LYS A 13 -11.41 -9.61 21.43
CA LYS A 13 -12.59 -10.50 21.44
C LYS A 13 -13.19 -10.69 20.05
N LYS A 14 -13.19 -9.64 19.21
CA LYS A 14 -13.63 -9.74 17.81
C LYS A 14 -12.69 -10.62 16.98
N MET A 15 -11.38 -10.51 17.17
CA MET A 15 -10.36 -11.30 16.45
C MET A 15 -10.32 -12.78 16.85
N VAL A 16 -10.69 -13.11 18.10
CA VAL A 16 -10.61 -14.47 18.64
C VAL A 16 -11.97 -15.19 18.70
N PHE A 17 -13.07 -14.48 19.01
CA PHE A 17 -14.40 -15.07 19.24
C PHE A 17 -15.51 -14.54 18.33
N GLY A 18 -15.27 -13.48 17.54
CA GLY A 18 -16.27 -12.96 16.60
C GLY A 18 -17.56 -12.42 17.23
N GLU A 19 -17.51 -11.94 18.48
CA GLU A 19 -18.68 -11.29 19.11
C GLU A 19 -19.13 -10.05 18.32
N LYS A 20 -20.39 -10.04 17.87
CA LYS A 20 -21.05 -8.85 17.28
C LYS A 20 -21.63 -8.00 18.40
N GLU A 21 -21.53 -6.67 18.26
CA GLU A 21 -22.19 -5.72 19.15
C GLU A 21 -23.70 -5.98 19.19
N SER A 22 -24.25 -6.01 20.40
CA SER A 22 -25.65 -6.29 20.66
C SER A 22 -26.55 -5.16 20.16
N GLY A 23 -27.09 -5.32 18.95
CA GLY A 23 -28.18 -4.52 18.43
C GLY A 23 -29.01 -5.35 17.44
N GLY A 24 -30.21 -5.75 17.83
CA GLY A 24 -31.21 -6.29 16.92
C GLY A 24 -31.26 -7.82 16.78
N LYS A 25 -32.12 -8.43 17.60
CA LYS A 25 -32.92 -9.66 17.40
C LYS A 25 -32.70 -10.43 16.06
N LEU A 26 -31.74 -11.36 16.04
CA LEU A 26 -31.79 -12.53 15.15
C LEU A 26 -31.21 -13.75 15.88
N LYS A 27 -32.10 -14.70 16.23
CA LYS A 27 -31.71 -15.96 16.88
C LYS A 27 -30.97 -16.82 15.86
N ASN A 28 -29.63 -16.81 15.88
CA ASN A 28 -28.82 -17.82 15.22
C ASN A 28 -28.09 -18.68 16.25
N LYS A 29 -28.51 -19.95 16.32
CA LYS A 29 -27.90 -21.06 17.06
C LYS A 29 -26.46 -21.30 16.57
N ILE A 30 -25.48 -20.55 17.05
CA ILE A 30 -24.04 -20.92 16.93
C ILE A 30 -23.30 -20.57 18.25
N GLY A 31 -24.03 -20.49 19.36
CA GLY A 31 -23.51 -20.07 20.68
C GLY A 31 -22.92 -21.18 21.55
N ALA A 32 -22.77 -22.41 21.06
CA ALA A 32 -22.42 -23.54 21.90
C ALA A 32 -21.51 -24.53 21.18
N PHE A 33 -20.24 -24.16 20.94
CA PHE A 33 -19.21 -25.13 20.58
C PHE A 33 -17.80 -24.69 21.01
N ASN A 34 -17.66 -24.17 22.23
CA ASN A 34 -16.35 -23.82 22.81
C ASN A 34 -16.22 -24.22 24.30
N GLN A 35 -17.13 -25.04 24.85
CA GLN A 35 -17.09 -25.45 26.26
C GLN A 35 -16.34 -26.76 26.53
N ASP A 36 -15.97 -27.55 25.51
CA ASP A 36 -15.39 -28.90 25.75
C ASP A 36 -13.85 -28.98 25.75
N MET A 37 -13.11 -27.87 25.69
CA MET A 37 -11.64 -27.92 25.76
C MET A 37 -11.06 -27.80 27.18
N ALA A 38 -11.88 -27.85 28.23
CA ALA A 38 -11.42 -27.78 29.62
C ALA A 38 -11.32 -29.15 30.34
N SER A 39 -11.84 -30.25 29.77
CA SER A 39 -11.93 -31.55 30.48
C SER A 39 -11.01 -32.67 29.99
N ARG A 40 -10.01 -32.37 29.17
CA ARG A 40 -8.92 -33.32 28.89
C ARG A 40 -7.57 -32.67 29.13
N ASN A 41 -7.21 -32.48 30.41
CA ASN A 41 -5.83 -32.58 30.90
C ASN A 41 -5.80 -32.31 32.42
N THR A 42 -6.41 -33.21 33.18
CA THR A 42 -6.08 -33.39 34.59
C THR A 42 -6.16 -34.87 34.93
N SER A 43 -5.04 -35.56 34.76
CA SER A 43 -4.60 -36.61 35.68
C SER A 43 -3.14 -36.94 35.36
N SER A 44 -2.29 -36.71 36.37
CA SER A 44 -1.12 -37.50 36.79
C SER A 44 -0.07 -37.89 35.75
N GLY A 45 1.18 -37.52 36.05
CA GLY A 45 2.31 -37.58 35.15
C GLY A 45 2.62 -38.95 34.54
N LEU A 46 3.06 -38.89 33.29
CA LEU A 46 3.91 -39.89 32.65
C LEU A 46 4.81 -39.16 31.65
N THR A 47 6.12 -39.30 31.85
CA THR A 47 7.12 -39.19 30.79
C THR A 47 6.72 -40.11 29.65
N ASN A 48 6.71 -39.65 28.40
CA ASN A 48 7.13 -40.48 27.27
C ASN A 48 7.41 -39.65 26.02
N GLN A 49 8.51 -40.04 25.39
CA GLN A 49 9.14 -39.48 24.21
C GLN A 49 8.22 -39.66 23.00
N ALA A 50 8.17 -38.64 22.14
CA ALA A 50 7.74 -38.79 20.76
C ALA A 50 8.93 -38.44 19.86
N SER A 51 9.71 -39.45 19.52
CA SER A 51 10.69 -39.40 18.44
C SER A 51 10.00 -39.83 17.14
N SER A 52 9.76 -38.88 16.22
CA SER A 52 10.21 -38.96 14.81
C SER A 52 9.49 -37.94 13.91
N SER A 53 10.31 -37.06 13.32
CA SER A 53 10.18 -36.41 12.01
C SER A 53 8.92 -35.59 11.69
N SER A 54 8.96 -34.27 11.97
CA SER A 54 8.59 -33.23 10.98
C SER A 54 8.73 -31.79 11.54
N GLY A 55 9.77 -31.10 11.07
CA GLY A 55 9.80 -29.63 11.00
C GLY A 55 10.70 -28.93 12.02
N GLN A 56 11.62 -28.13 11.49
CA GLN A 56 12.63 -27.31 12.17
C GLN A 56 12.04 -26.11 12.96
N TRP A 57 10.91 -26.27 13.64
CA TRP A 57 10.24 -25.18 14.39
C TRP A 57 10.56 -25.21 15.90
N ALA A 58 11.67 -25.83 16.30
CA ALA A 58 12.18 -25.82 17.66
C ALA A 58 12.81 -24.46 18.04
N THR A 59 12.13 -23.36 17.74
CA THR A 59 12.34 -22.06 18.37
C THR A 59 11.41 -21.99 19.58
N SER A 60 11.94 -21.59 20.73
CA SER A 60 11.22 -21.43 21.99
C SER A 60 9.81 -20.87 21.78
N PHE A 61 8.78 -21.66 22.12
CA PHE A 61 7.40 -21.19 22.09
C PHE A 61 7.27 -19.88 22.92
N PRO A 62 6.57 -18.85 22.41
CA PRO A 62 6.41 -17.60 23.14
C PRO A 62 5.81 -17.84 24.52
N GLN A 63 6.38 -17.18 25.55
CA GLN A 63 5.79 -17.16 26.87
C GLN A 63 4.74 -16.05 26.95
N CYS A 64 3.62 -16.33 27.59
CA CYS A 64 2.62 -15.33 27.92
C CYS A 64 3.07 -14.46 29.10
N TYR A 65 2.30 -13.41 29.40
CA TYR A 65 2.56 -12.55 30.56
C TYR A 65 2.44 -13.24 31.92
N CYS A 66 1.84 -14.44 31.97
CA CYS A 66 1.83 -15.27 33.18
C CYS A 66 3.09 -16.14 33.33
N GLY A 67 4.07 -16.03 32.42
CA GLY A 67 5.26 -16.88 32.37
C GLY A 67 4.99 -18.30 31.82
N LEU A 68 3.75 -18.61 31.42
CA LEU A 68 3.38 -19.90 30.86
C LEU A 68 3.66 -19.93 29.35
N ARG A 69 4.00 -21.10 28.82
CA ARG A 69 4.09 -21.32 27.37
C ARG A 69 2.73 -21.05 26.71
N ALA A 70 2.70 -20.17 25.71
CA ALA A 70 1.49 -19.88 24.95
C ALA A 70 1.28 -20.98 23.88
N PRO A 71 0.16 -21.73 23.89
CA PRO A 71 -0.16 -22.68 22.83
C PRO A 71 -0.44 -21.99 21.49
N LEU A 72 -0.13 -22.68 20.40
CA LEU A 72 -0.50 -22.29 19.04
C LEU A 72 -1.96 -22.67 18.76
N LYS A 73 -2.80 -21.69 18.47
CA LYS A 73 -4.24 -21.81 18.18
C LYS A 73 -4.53 -21.39 16.75
N THR A 74 -5.68 -21.78 16.22
CA THR A 74 -6.19 -21.35 14.91
C THR A 74 -7.39 -20.42 15.12
N SER A 75 -7.41 -19.29 14.43
CA SER A 75 -8.54 -18.36 14.42
C SER A 75 -9.65 -18.91 13.53
N TYR A 76 -10.87 -18.86 14.05
CA TYR A 76 -12.10 -19.25 13.34
C TYR A 76 -13.03 -18.07 13.10
N THR A 77 -12.50 -16.84 13.19
CA THR A 77 -13.27 -15.63 12.90
C THR A 77 -13.40 -15.42 11.41
N LEU A 78 -14.48 -14.75 10.98
CA LEU A 78 -14.73 -14.50 9.55
C LEU A 78 -13.56 -13.78 8.87
N ASP A 79 -12.99 -12.78 9.56
CA ASP A 79 -11.93 -11.93 9.02
C ASP A 79 -10.54 -12.60 9.04
N ASN A 80 -10.35 -13.64 9.87
CA ASN A 80 -9.03 -14.29 10.07
C ASN A 80 -9.13 -15.82 10.12
N SER A 81 -10.05 -16.41 9.36
CA SER A 81 -10.28 -17.85 9.37
C SER A 81 -9.02 -18.62 8.96
N GLY A 82 -8.67 -19.66 9.71
CA GLY A 82 -7.50 -20.50 9.44
C GLY A 82 -6.16 -19.89 9.85
N ARG A 83 -6.09 -18.58 10.19
CA ARG A 83 -4.83 -17.94 10.60
C ARG A 83 -4.44 -18.40 12.01
N ARG A 84 -3.16 -18.74 12.22
CA ARG A 84 -2.67 -19.28 13.49
C ARG A 84 -2.07 -18.21 14.38
N PHE A 85 -2.21 -18.33 15.69
CA PHE A 85 -1.69 -17.37 16.67
C PHE A 85 -1.27 -18.06 17.97
N PHE A 86 -0.33 -17.49 18.70
CA PHE A 86 -0.02 -17.86 20.08
C PHE A 86 -0.88 -17.04 21.04
N GLY A 87 -1.54 -17.69 22.00
CA GLY A 87 -2.35 -17.01 23.01
C GLY A 87 -2.35 -17.75 24.34
N CYS A 88 -2.49 -17.03 25.46
CA CYS A 88 -2.45 -17.65 26.78
C CYS A 88 -3.60 -18.68 26.96
N SER A 89 -3.33 -19.75 27.70
CA SER A 89 -4.36 -20.72 28.10
C SER A 89 -5.34 -20.11 29.12
N ASN A 90 -4.86 -19.23 29.98
CA ASN A 90 -5.65 -18.59 31.05
C ASN A 90 -6.51 -17.42 30.58
N TYR A 91 -6.60 -17.18 29.28
CA TYR A 91 -7.26 -15.99 28.74
C TYR A 91 -8.75 -15.85 29.16
N ASN A 92 -9.43 -16.99 29.34
CA ASN A 92 -10.84 -17.06 29.75
C ASN A 92 -11.04 -17.40 31.23
N THR A 93 -9.96 -17.41 32.01
CA THR A 93 -10.01 -17.63 33.45
C THR A 93 -10.07 -16.30 34.19
N GLY A 94 -10.38 -16.31 35.49
CA GLY A 94 -10.45 -15.09 36.32
C GLY A 94 -9.21 -14.19 36.23
N MET A 95 -8.05 -14.77 35.89
CA MET A 95 -6.84 -14.05 35.48
C MET A 95 -6.77 -13.93 33.95
N LYS A 96 -7.47 -12.94 33.38
CA LYS A 96 -7.53 -12.70 31.93
C LYS A 96 -6.18 -12.27 31.35
N CYS A 97 -5.31 -13.23 31.05
CA CYS A 97 -4.04 -12.97 30.38
C CYS A 97 -4.26 -12.69 28.89
N GLN A 98 -3.90 -11.48 28.46
CA GLN A 98 -4.14 -10.97 27.11
C GLN A 98 -2.93 -11.12 26.17
N SER A 99 -2.01 -12.06 26.44
CA SER A 99 -0.88 -12.29 25.52
C SER A 99 -1.39 -12.85 24.19
N PHE A 100 -0.98 -12.24 23.09
CA PHE A 100 -1.36 -12.65 21.75
C PHE A 100 -0.25 -12.32 20.74
N THR A 101 0.02 -13.22 19.81
CA THR A 101 0.95 -12.96 18.70
C THR A 101 0.56 -13.81 17.50
N TRP A 102 0.46 -13.23 16.31
CA TRP A 102 0.24 -14.00 15.08
C TRP A 102 1.42 -14.95 14.82
N PHE A 103 1.10 -16.16 14.37
CA PHE A 103 2.11 -17.10 13.90
C PHE A 103 2.27 -16.91 12.40
N ASP A 104 3.34 -16.22 12.03
CA ASP A 104 3.76 -16.04 10.65
C ASP A 104 5.03 -16.89 10.46
N PRO A 105 4.94 -18.07 9.81
CA PRO A 105 6.13 -18.89 9.56
C PRO A 105 7.09 -18.12 8.64
N PRO A 106 8.41 -18.36 8.75
CA PRO A 106 9.34 -17.80 7.79
C PRO A 106 8.95 -18.23 6.37
N PRO A 107 9.09 -17.34 5.37
CA PRO A 107 8.80 -17.69 3.99
C PRO A 107 9.67 -18.87 3.57
N CYS A 108 9.11 -19.80 2.80
CA CYS A 108 9.91 -20.86 2.19
C CYS A 108 10.91 -20.24 1.19
N ALA A 109 11.96 -20.98 0.81
CA ALA A 109 12.98 -20.47 -0.12
C ALA A 109 12.36 -19.86 -1.40
N ARG A 110 11.38 -20.55 -1.99
CA ARG A 110 10.61 -20.05 -3.15
C ARG A 110 9.81 -18.78 -2.84
N GLY A 111 9.21 -18.70 -1.66
CA GLY A 111 8.47 -17.50 -1.24
C GLY A 111 9.40 -16.29 -1.11
N LYS A 112 10.58 -16.50 -0.51
CA LYS A 112 11.60 -15.45 -0.40
C LYS A 112 12.11 -15.00 -1.77
N GLU A 113 12.39 -15.92 -2.70
CA GLU A 113 12.78 -15.57 -4.08
C GLU A 113 11.71 -14.73 -4.79
N PHE A 114 10.43 -15.08 -4.60
CA PHE A 114 9.32 -14.30 -5.15
C PHE A 114 9.22 -12.91 -4.52
N ASP A 115 9.37 -12.80 -3.19
CA ASP A 115 9.37 -11.52 -2.48
C ASP A 115 10.51 -10.62 -2.97
N ASP A 116 11.71 -11.18 -3.14
CA ASP A 116 12.89 -10.47 -3.64
C ASP A 116 12.66 -9.99 -5.10
N LEU A 117 12.07 -10.84 -5.96
CA LEU A 117 11.69 -10.48 -7.33
C LEU A 117 10.67 -9.34 -7.35
N LEU A 118 9.63 -9.44 -6.52
CA LEU A 118 8.56 -8.45 -6.44
C LEU A 118 9.12 -7.11 -5.97
N LEU A 119 9.97 -7.11 -4.95
CA LEU A 119 10.61 -5.91 -4.42
C LEU A 119 11.47 -5.24 -5.51
N ASN A 120 12.29 -6.00 -6.21
CA ASN A 120 13.10 -5.50 -7.32
C ASN A 120 12.22 -4.87 -8.40
N LYS A 121 11.10 -5.51 -8.75
CA LYS A 121 10.18 -4.99 -9.76
C LYS A 121 9.52 -3.68 -9.32
N MET A 122 9.13 -3.58 -8.05
CA MET A 122 8.56 -2.35 -7.49
C MET A 122 9.56 -1.20 -7.53
N MET A 123 10.83 -1.45 -7.20
CA MET A 123 11.89 -0.44 -7.29
C MET A 123 12.15 -0.01 -8.74
N GLU A 124 12.20 -0.96 -9.68
CA GLU A 124 12.37 -0.67 -11.11
C GLU A 124 11.24 0.21 -11.65
N LEU A 125 9.99 -0.14 -11.32
CA LEU A 125 8.81 0.64 -11.72
C LEU A 125 8.82 2.03 -11.11
N ARG A 126 9.21 2.17 -9.84
CA ARG A 126 9.35 3.47 -9.18
C ARG A 126 10.36 4.36 -9.92
N ARG A 127 11.54 3.82 -10.22
CA ARG A 127 12.60 4.53 -10.97
C ARG A 127 12.10 4.99 -12.35
N LYS A 128 11.44 4.09 -13.10
CA LYS A 128 10.87 4.42 -14.41
C LYS A 128 9.82 5.52 -14.32
N ASN A 129 8.98 5.49 -13.29
CA ASN A 129 7.97 6.51 -13.09
C ASN A 129 8.59 7.89 -12.79
N GLU A 130 9.61 7.94 -11.93
CA GLU A 130 10.37 9.17 -11.66
C GLU A 130 11.04 9.72 -12.93
N GLU A 131 11.65 8.86 -13.74
CA GLU A 131 12.26 9.24 -15.02
C GLU A 131 11.22 9.83 -15.99
N LEU A 132 10.05 9.20 -16.10
CA LEU A 132 8.94 9.71 -16.92
C LEU A 132 8.42 11.06 -16.42
N HIS A 133 8.31 11.26 -15.11
CA HIS A 133 7.92 12.54 -14.54
C HIS A 133 8.90 13.66 -14.90
N ILE A 134 10.21 13.39 -14.85
CA ILE A 134 11.24 14.37 -15.23
C ILE A 134 11.13 14.70 -16.73
N LYS A 135 11.03 13.67 -17.59
CA LYS A 135 10.89 13.86 -19.05
C LYS A 135 9.64 14.66 -19.43
N ASN A 136 8.50 14.37 -18.79
CA ASN A 136 7.26 15.12 -19.03
C ASN A 136 7.43 16.60 -18.69
N LYS A 137 8.06 16.91 -17.54
CA LYS A 137 8.33 18.29 -17.15
C LYS A 137 9.24 19.01 -18.14
N GLN A 138 10.30 18.35 -18.62
CA GLN A 138 11.18 18.89 -19.65
C GLN A 138 10.45 19.15 -20.96
N LEU A 139 9.59 18.22 -21.41
CA LEU A 139 8.79 18.39 -22.61
C LEU A 139 7.77 19.53 -22.46
N GLU A 140 7.18 19.72 -21.30
CA GLU A 140 6.29 20.85 -21.03
C GLU A 140 7.03 22.20 -21.13
N GLU A 141 8.24 22.29 -20.56
CA GLU A 141 9.09 23.47 -20.66
C GLU A 141 9.51 23.75 -22.12
N GLN A 142 9.93 22.71 -22.85
CA GLN A 142 10.25 22.82 -24.28
C GLN A 142 9.04 23.27 -25.10
N ASN A 143 7.86 22.71 -24.84
CA ASN A 143 6.62 23.11 -25.50
C ASN A 143 6.26 24.58 -25.23
N LYS A 144 6.46 25.05 -24.00
CA LYS A 144 6.23 26.45 -23.63
C LYS A 144 7.20 27.37 -24.36
N LEU A 145 8.48 27.01 -24.41
CA LEU A 145 9.50 27.78 -25.12
C LEU A 145 9.19 27.86 -26.61
N LEU A 146 8.86 26.73 -27.23
CA LEU A 146 8.53 26.66 -28.64
C LEU A 146 7.30 27.53 -28.97
N ARG A 147 6.26 27.51 -28.12
CA ARG A 147 5.08 28.38 -28.27
C ARG A 147 5.45 29.87 -28.20
N SER A 148 6.35 30.26 -27.29
CA SER A 148 6.85 31.63 -27.20
C SER A 148 7.64 32.03 -28.45
N GLN A 149 8.53 31.16 -28.93
CA GLN A 149 9.29 31.39 -30.17
C GLN A 149 8.36 31.60 -31.37
N ILE A 150 7.33 30.74 -31.52
CA ILE A 150 6.33 30.88 -32.57
C ILE A 150 5.61 32.24 -32.49
N ALA A 151 5.22 32.69 -31.30
CA ALA A 151 4.57 33.99 -31.12
C ALA A 151 5.49 35.14 -31.56
N THR A 152 6.74 35.17 -31.09
CA THR A 152 7.70 36.23 -31.45
C THR A 152 8.04 36.24 -32.95
N TYR A 153 8.12 35.06 -33.58
CA TYR A 153 8.35 34.95 -35.02
C TYR A 153 7.16 35.52 -35.81
N LYS A 154 5.92 35.23 -35.38
CA LYS A 154 4.72 35.80 -35.98
C LYS A 154 4.71 37.32 -35.87
N ASP A 155 5.02 37.88 -34.71
CA ASP A 155 5.06 39.34 -34.50
C ASP A 155 6.13 40.01 -35.38
N LYS A 156 7.34 39.45 -35.45
CA LYS A 156 8.40 39.95 -36.33
C LYS A 156 7.99 39.87 -37.80
N LYS A 157 7.39 38.75 -38.23
CA LYS A 157 6.94 38.57 -39.60
C LYS A 157 5.81 39.54 -39.94
N LEU A 158 4.89 39.79 -39.01
CA LEU A 158 3.81 40.75 -39.17
C LEU A 158 4.38 42.18 -39.28
N GLY A 159 5.32 42.55 -38.42
CA GLY A 159 6.04 43.82 -38.52
C GLY A 159 6.80 43.97 -39.85
N GLN A 160 7.42 42.90 -40.34
CA GLN A 160 8.06 42.90 -41.66
C GLN A 160 7.04 43.07 -42.78
N LYS A 161 5.86 42.43 -42.70
CA LYS A 161 4.77 42.63 -43.65
C LYS A 161 4.29 44.08 -43.65
N PHE A 162 4.12 44.70 -42.48
CA PHE A 162 3.74 46.12 -42.38
C PHE A 162 4.81 47.05 -42.96
N LYS A 163 6.10 46.81 -42.68
CA LYS A 163 7.20 47.58 -43.29
C LYS A 163 7.19 47.48 -44.82
N MET A 164 7.00 46.27 -45.35
CA MET A 164 6.90 46.07 -46.80
C MET A 164 5.69 46.78 -47.39
N ALA A 165 4.51 46.68 -46.77
CA ALA A 165 3.30 47.35 -47.22
C ALA A 165 3.46 48.89 -47.20
N PHE A 166 4.11 49.44 -46.17
CA PHE A 166 4.39 50.87 -46.08
C PHE A 166 5.33 51.35 -47.19
N ILE A 167 6.41 50.62 -47.47
CA ILE A 167 7.33 50.95 -48.58
C ILE A 167 6.57 50.94 -49.91
N LEU A 168 5.75 49.91 -50.16
CA LEU A 168 4.94 49.83 -51.37
C LEU A 168 3.95 51.01 -51.50
N PHE A 169 3.31 51.40 -50.40
CA PHE A 169 2.40 52.55 -50.35
C PHE A 169 3.11 53.87 -50.67
N VAL A 170 4.28 54.12 -50.09
CA VAL A 170 5.09 55.33 -50.38
C VAL A 170 5.51 55.38 -51.84
N LEU A 171 5.98 54.26 -52.41
CA LEU A 171 6.37 54.18 -53.83
C LEU A 171 5.19 54.48 -54.77
N LEU A 172 4.01 53.95 -54.46
CA LEU A 172 2.78 54.24 -55.22
C LEU A 172 2.42 55.73 -55.17
N GLY A 173 2.51 56.37 -54.00
CA GLY A 173 2.26 57.81 -53.85
C GLY A 173 3.22 58.68 -54.68
N ILE A 174 4.51 58.35 -54.68
CA ILE A 174 5.51 59.07 -55.48
C ILE A 174 5.23 58.93 -56.98
N ALA A 175 4.86 57.73 -57.45
CA ALA A 175 4.54 57.49 -58.86
C ALA A 175 3.35 58.33 -59.35
N ILE A 176 2.30 58.45 -58.52
CA ILE A 176 1.13 59.29 -58.81
C ILE A 176 1.52 60.78 -58.87
N TRP A 177 2.33 61.24 -57.91
CA TRP A 177 2.78 62.63 -57.86
C TRP A 177 3.62 63.03 -59.09
N MET A 178 4.52 62.15 -59.53
CA MET A 178 5.35 62.36 -60.73
C MET A 178 4.53 62.34 -62.03
N GLY A 179 3.52 61.46 -62.13
CA GLY A 179 2.67 61.35 -63.33
C GLY A 179 1.59 62.41 -63.48
N GLY A 180 1.33 63.21 -62.42
CA GLY A 180 0.31 64.25 -62.40
C GLY A 180 0.79 65.65 -62.77
N SER A 181 2.04 65.81 -63.19
CA SER A 181 2.57 67.12 -63.62
C SER A 181 2.16 67.38 -65.08
N PRO A 182 1.26 68.36 -65.36
CA PRO A 182 0.93 68.69 -66.74
C PRO A 182 2.12 69.36 -67.42
N CYS A 183 2.60 68.79 -68.52
CA CYS A 183 3.52 69.49 -69.43
C CYS A 183 2.84 70.78 -69.89
N LYS A 184 3.39 71.92 -69.48
CA LYS A 184 3.08 73.24 -70.03
C LYS A 184 4.03 73.53 -71.18
#